data_AF-A0A7Y7HT85-F1
#
_entry.id   AF-A0A7Y7HT85-F1
#
_cell.length_a   1.000
_cell.length_b   1.000
_cell.length_c   1.000
_cell.angle_alpha   90.00
_cell.angle_beta   90.00
_cell.angle_gamma   90.00
#
_symmetry.space_group_name_H-M   'P 1'
#
loop_
_entity.id
_entity.type
_entity.pdbx_description
1 polymer ?
#
loop_
_entity_poly.entity_id
_entity_poly.type
_entity_poly.pdbx_seq_one_letter_code
_entity_poly.pdbx_strand_id
1 'polypeptide(L)'
;MHRILAAVLLCASPVVWAGDITLYTREHLGGPAITLHEAAPDLDLQGFNDKTSSVVVHKGTWEVCAEKHYKGKCMVLKEGEYGQLKGFDDMISSVREVEPRKAK
;
A
#
# COMPACT_ATOMS: atom_id res chain seq x y z
N MET A 1 -50.70 -8.06 24.76
CA MET A 1 -50.19 -7.71 23.41
C MET A 1 -48.71 -7.33 23.56
N HIS A 2 -47.77 -8.28 23.47
CA HIS A 2 -46.32 -8.00 23.62
C HIS A 2 -45.74 -7.60 22.26
N ARG A 3 -45.33 -6.33 22.13
CA ARG A 3 -44.61 -5.85 20.93
C ARG A 3 -43.14 -6.19 21.14
N ILE A 4 -42.68 -7.27 20.50
CA ILE A 4 -41.26 -7.64 20.49
C ILE A 4 -40.53 -6.60 19.64
N LEU A 5 -39.64 -5.83 20.27
CA LEU A 5 -38.66 -4.98 19.59
C LEU A 5 -37.54 -5.90 19.11
N ALA A 6 -37.47 -6.15 17.80
CA ALA A 6 -36.35 -6.85 17.18
C ALA A 6 -35.14 -5.88 17.14
N ALA A 7 -34.13 -6.15 17.97
CA ALA A 7 -32.84 -5.50 17.87
C ALA A 7 -32.08 -6.06 16.66
N VAL A 8 -31.90 -5.23 15.63
CA VAL A 8 -31.04 -5.56 14.49
C VAL A 8 -29.59 -5.41 14.96
N LEU A 9 -28.93 -6.53 15.25
CA LEU A 9 -27.49 -6.58 15.48
C LEU A 9 -26.78 -6.46 14.12
N LEU A 10 -26.27 -5.27 13.80
CA LEU A 10 -25.32 -5.06 12.72
C LEU A 10 -23.99 -5.70 13.14
N CYS A 11 -23.75 -6.93 12.70
CA CYS A 11 -22.42 -7.53 12.79
C CYS A 11 -21.47 -6.74 11.87
N ALA A 12 -20.65 -5.86 12.43
CA ALA A 12 -19.51 -5.31 11.72
C ALA A 12 -18.47 -6.43 11.57
N SER A 13 -18.45 -7.10 10.41
CA SER A 13 -17.37 -8.01 10.08
C SER A 13 -16.07 -7.22 9.97
N PRO A 14 -14.96 -7.64 10.61
CA PRO A 14 -13.68 -6.98 10.42
C PRO A 14 -13.26 -7.16 8.96
N VAL A 15 -13.01 -6.05 8.26
CA VAL A 15 -12.33 -6.10 6.97
C VAL A 15 -10.88 -6.48 7.25
N VAL A 16 -10.50 -7.69 6.84
CA VAL A 16 -9.11 -8.15 6.92
C VAL A 16 -8.48 -7.90 5.56
N TRP A 17 -7.63 -6.88 5.46
CA TRP A 17 -6.83 -6.65 4.25
C TRP A 17 -5.71 -7.68 4.14
N ALA A 18 -5.41 -8.08 2.89
CA ALA A 18 -4.34 -9.02 2.59
C ALA A 18 -2.96 -8.37 2.88
N GLY A 19 -2.77 -7.14 2.41
CA GLY A 19 -1.56 -6.33 2.62
C GLY A 19 -1.85 -4.90 3.06
N ASP A 20 -0.79 -4.20 3.48
CA ASP A 20 -0.85 -2.84 3.97
C ASP A 20 0.51 -2.13 3.75
N ILE A 21 0.51 -1.06 2.94
CA ILE A 21 1.69 -0.25 2.60
C ILE A 21 1.38 1.25 2.72
N THR A 22 2.27 2.01 3.33
CA THR A 22 2.21 3.47 3.39
C THR A 22 3.35 4.09 2.58
N LEU A 23 3.01 5.02 1.69
CA LEU A 23 3.93 5.80 0.88
C LEU A 23 4.02 7.22 1.44
N TYR A 24 5.23 7.75 1.59
CA TYR A 24 5.51 9.08 2.14
C TYR A 24 6.23 9.96 1.13
N THR A 25 5.89 11.25 1.08
CA THR A 25 6.50 12.17 0.10
C THR A 25 7.85 12.77 0.48
N ARG A 26 8.40 12.41 1.65
CA ARG A 26 9.74 12.82 2.06
C ARG A 26 10.48 11.62 2.62
N GLU A 27 11.80 11.72 2.64
CA GLU A 27 12.64 10.78 3.35
C GLU A 27 12.29 10.75 4.85
N HIS A 28 12.74 9.69 5.53
CA HIS A 28 12.56 9.46 6.96
C HIS A 28 11.09 9.45 7.40
N LEU A 29 10.22 8.88 6.57
CA LEU A 29 8.78 8.69 6.84
C LEU A 29 8.04 10.01 7.10
N GLY A 30 8.46 11.06 6.40
CA GLY A 30 7.95 12.41 6.57
C GLY A 30 6.97 12.86 5.48
N GLY A 31 6.20 13.90 5.80
CA GLY A 31 5.35 14.58 4.83
C GLY A 31 3.98 13.93 4.64
N PRO A 32 3.21 14.41 3.64
CA PRO A 32 2.00 13.75 3.20
C PRO A 32 2.23 12.26 2.96
N ALA A 33 1.22 11.46 3.30
CA ALA A 33 1.29 10.02 3.14
C ALA A 33 -0.06 9.47 2.67
N ILE A 34 0.00 8.36 1.95
CA ILE A 34 -1.18 7.55 1.63
C ILE A 34 -0.92 6.12 2.06
N THR A 35 -1.95 5.45 2.56
CA THR A 35 -1.93 4.02 2.85
C THR A 35 -2.79 3.30 1.83
N LEU A 36 -2.25 2.20 1.29
CA LEU A 36 -2.89 1.36 0.30
C LEU A 36 -3.00 -0.06 0.83
N HIS A 37 -4.17 -0.65 0.64
CA HIS A 37 -4.50 -2.02 1.05
C HIS A 37 -4.73 -2.96 -0.14
N GLU A 38 -4.77 -2.38 -1.34
CA GLU A 38 -4.99 -3.05 -2.60
C GLU A 38 -3.99 -2.54 -3.64
N ALA A 39 -3.91 -3.22 -4.77
CA ALA A 39 -3.04 -2.82 -5.85
C ALA A 39 -3.50 -1.49 -6.48
N ALA A 40 -2.55 -0.58 -6.71
CA ALA A 40 -2.77 0.68 -7.43
C ALA A 40 -1.95 0.65 -8.74
N PRO A 41 -2.58 0.37 -9.89
CA PRO A 41 -1.89 0.35 -11.18
C PRO A 41 -1.50 1.74 -11.68
N ASP A 42 -2.12 2.80 -11.16
CA ASP A 42 -1.85 4.18 -11.52
C ASP A 42 -2.02 5.08 -10.29
N LEU A 43 -0.91 5.60 -9.75
CA LEU A 43 -0.93 6.45 -8.56
C LEU A 43 -1.43 7.88 -8.82
N ASP A 44 -1.67 8.28 -10.07
CA ASP A 44 -2.34 9.56 -10.35
C ASP A 44 -3.76 9.57 -9.80
N LEU A 45 -4.42 8.40 -9.72
CA LEU A 45 -5.76 8.26 -9.15
C LEU A 45 -5.82 8.59 -7.67
N GLN A 46 -4.69 8.50 -6.96
CA GLN A 46 -4.51 8.89 -5.57
C GLN A 46 -3.75 10.22 -5.44
N GLY A 47 -3.39 10.86 -6.55
CA GLY A 47 -2.60 12.09 -6.58
C GLY A 47 -1.18 11.91 -6.03
N PHE A 48 -0.61 10.71 -6.14
CA PHE A 48 0.66 10.32 -5.51
C PHE A 48 1.74 9.82 -6.49
N ASN A 49 1.49 9.92 -7.79
CA ASN A 49 2.45 9.57 -8.83
C ASN A 49 3.74 10.39 -8.71
N ASP A 50 4.90 9.72 -8.75
CA ASP A 50 6.23 10.34 -8.75
C ASP A 50 6.50 11.24 -7.54
N LYS A 51 5.94 10.88 -6.38
CA LYS A 51 6.10 11.64 -5.13
C LYS A 51 6.73 10.86 -3.99
N THR A 52 6.94 9.56 -4.13
CA THR A 52 7.30 8.71 -2.99
C THR A 52 8.80 8.72 -2.74
N SER A 53 9.20 9.09 -1.53
CA SER A 53 10.61 9.13 -1.09
C SER A 53 10.94 8.14 0.04
N SER A 54 9.93 7.71 0.79
CA SER A 54 10.08 6.68 1.81
C SER A 54 8.79 5.87 1.98
N VAL A 55 8.92 4.66 2.53
CA VAL A 55 7.84 3.66 2.54
C VAL A 55 7.84 2.90 3.87
N VAL A 56 6.65 2.54 4.35
CA VAL A 56 6.49 1.48 5.36
C VAL A 56 5.62 0.38 4.75
N VAL A 57 6.09 -0.86 4.81
CA VAL A 57 5.25 -2.03 4.55
C VAL A 57 4.84 -2.60 5.89
N HIS A 58 3.58 -2.43 6.27
CA HIS A 58 3.02 -2.95 7.52
C HIS A 58 2.70 -4.43 7.42
N LYS A 59 2.21 -4.86 6.25
CA LYS A 59 1.82 -6.24 6.00
C LYS A 59 2.01 -6.66 4.55
N GLY A 60 2.51 -7.88 4.36
CA GLY A 60 2.64 -8.51 3.05
C GLY A 60 3.96 -8.21 2.35
N THR A 61 4.03 -8.50 1.06
CA THR A 61 5.19 -8.19 0.22
C THR A 61 4.70 -7.40 -0.99
N TRP A 62 5.31 -6.24 -1.24
CA TRP A 62 4.83 -5.29 -2.24
C TRP A 62 5.86 -5.07 -3.33
N GLU A 63 5.43 -5.09 -4.59
CA GLU A 63 6.20 -4.59 -5.72
C GLU A 63 5.82 -3.13 -5.98
N VAL A 64 6.83 -2.26 -6.05
CA VAL A 64 6.68 -0.85 -6.42
C VAL A 64 7.47 -0.60 -7.70
N CYS A 65 6.84 0.09 -8.66
CA CYS A 65 7.37 0.24 -10.01
C CYS A 65 7.41 1.71 -10.44
N ALA A 66 8.43 2.05 -11.24
CA ALA A 66 8.69 3.40 -11.71
C ALA A 66 7.73 3.87 -12.81
N GLU A 67 7.00 2.94 -13.41
CA GLU A 67 5.97 3.24 -14.40
C GLU A 67 4.62 2.67 -13.94
N LYS A 68 3.56 3.22 -14.52
CA LYS A 68 2.19 2.73 -14.35
C LYS A 68 2.06 1.29 -14.83
N HIS A 69 1.05 0.60 -14.30
CA HIS A 69 0.70 -0.78 -14.62
C HIS A 69 1.84 -1.78 -14.41
N TYR A 70 2.65 -1.56 -13.37
CA TYR A 70 3.71 -2.46 -12.90
C TYR A 70 4.83 -2.68 -13.92
N LYS A 71 5.30 -1.59 -14.53
CA LYS A 71 6.31 -1.60 -15.61
C LYS A 71 7.58 -0.84 -15.22
N GLY A 72 8.57 -0.91 -16.11
CA GLY A 72 9.84 -0.22 -15.95
C GLY A 72 10.71 -0.86 -14.87
N LYS A 73 11.45 -0.02 -14.15
CA LYS A 73 12.25 -0.45 -13.00
C LYS A 73 11.30 -0.74 -11.84
N CYS A 74 11.38 -1.94 -11.27
CA CYS A 74 10.59 -2.33 -10.10
C CYS A 74 11.49 -2.83 -8.97
N MET A 75 11.01 -2.70 -7.75
CA MET A 75 11.62 -3.31 -6.56
C MET A 75 10.57 -3.96 -5.68
N VAL A 76 10.96 -5.02 -4.99
CA VAL A 76 10.10 -5.75 -4.05
C VAL A 76 10.49 -5.37 -2.62
N LEU A 77 9.52 -4.90 -1.86
CA LEU A 77 9.61 -4.48 -0.47
C LEU A 77 8.88 -5.51 0.40
N LYS A 78 9.58 -6.07 1.39
CA LYS A 78 8.96 -6.88 2.44
C LYS A 78 8.54 -5.97 3.60
N GLU A 79 7.78 -6.53 4.55
CA GLU A 79 7.47 -5.87 5.83
C GLU A 79 8.70 -5.19 6.44
N GLY A 80 8.55 -3.93 6.82
CA GLY A 80 9.61 -3.08 7.35
C GLY A 80 9.53 -1.62 6.91
N GLU A 81 10.46 -0.83 7.43
CA GLU A 81 10.58 0.60 7.17
C GLU A 81 11.74 0.90 6.20
N TYR A 82 11.44 1.70 5.18
CA TYR A 82 12.38 2.14 4.15
C TYR A 82 12.45 3.67 4.17
N GLY A 83 13.24 4.20 5.10
CA GLY A 83 13.37 5.66 5.29
C GLY A 83 13.98 6.42 4.11
N GLN A 84 14.59 5.74 3.14
CA GLN A 84 15.10 6.33 1.91
C GLN A 84 15.01 5.31 0.78
N LEU A 85 14.66 5.77 -0.43
CA LEU A 85 14.59 4.95 -1.65
C LEU A 85 15.76 5.29 -2.59
N LYS A 86 16.98 4.84 -2.26
CA LYS A 86 18.20 5.20 -3.01
C LYS A 86 18.09 4.83 -4.50
N GLY A 87 18.08 5.84 -5.38
CA GLY A 87 17.96 5.67 -6.83
C GLY A 87 16.56 5.25 -7.29
N PHE A 88 15.54 5.50 -6.46
CA PHE A 88 14.12 5.23 -6.72
C PHE A 88 13.20 6.31 -6.11
N ASP A 89 13.79 7.40 -5.62
CA ASP A 89 13.13 8.57 -5.05
C ASP A 89 12.31 9.31 -6.10
N ASP A 90 11.08 9.71 -5.77
CA ASP A 90 10.15 10.42 -6.66
C ASP A 90 9.86 9.67 -7.97
N MET A 91 10.01 8.34 -8.00
CA MET A 91 9.80 7.55 -9.22
C MET A 91 8.56 6.66 -9.16
N ILE A 92 8.00 6.36 -7.98
CA ILE A 92 6.96 5.33 -7.86
C ILE A 92 5.66 5.79 -8.54
N SER A 93 5.21 5.01 -9.51
CA SER A 93 3.99 5.24 -10.31
C SER A 93 2.93 4.13 -10.17
N SER A 94 3.32 2.94 -9.70
CA SER A 94 2.36 1.86 -9.41
C SER A 94 2.85 0.92 -8.30
N VAL A 95 1.91 0.32 -7.56
CA VAL A 95 2.20 -0.62 -6.46
C VAL A 95 1.22 -1.79 -6.44
N ARG A 96 1.70 -2.99 -6.10
CA ARG A 96 0.84 -4.16 -5.87
C ARG A 96 1.43 -5.09 -4.83
N GLU A 97 0.56 -5.77 -4.09
CA GLU A 97 0.99 -6.93 -3.32
C GLU A 97 1.40 -8.05 -4.28
N VAL A 98 2.49 -8.75 -3.94
CA VAL A 98 3.00 -9.92 -4.66
C VAL A 98 3.20 -11.06 -3.68
N GLU A 99 3.01 -12.28 -4.14
CA GLU A 99 3.37 -13.44 -3.34
C GLU A 99 4.89 -13.45 -3.08
N PRO A 100 5.34 -13.77 -1.86
CA PRO A 100 6.76 -13.99 -1.62
C PRO A 100 7.24 -15.09 -2.55
N ARG A 101 8.26 -14.83 -3.38
CA ARG A 101 8.90 -15.89 -4.16
C ARG A 101 9.38 -16.96 -3.18
N LYS A 102 8.78 -18.15 -3.23
CA LYS A 102 9.35 -19.32 -2.55
C LYS A 102 10.71 -19.59 -3.17
N ALA A 103 11.77 -19.50 -2.37
CA ALA A 103 13.07 -20.01 -2.79
C ALA A 103 12.92 -21.52 -3.06
N LYS A 104 13.40 -21.96 -4.22
CA LYS A 104 13.50 -23.40 -4.53
C LYS A 104 14.63 -24.02 -3.74
#